data_AF-A0A026W978-F1
#
_entry.id   AF-A0A026W978-F1
#
_cell.length_a   1.000
_cell.length_b   1.000
_cell.length_c   1.000
_cell.angle_alpha   90.00
_cell.angle_beta   90.00
_cell.angle_gamma   90.00
#
_symmetry.space_group_name_H-M   'P 1'
#
loop_
_entity.id
_entity.type
_entity.pdbx_description
1 polymer ?
#
loop_
_entity_poly.entity_id
_entity_poly.type
_entity_poly.pdbx_seq_one_letter_code
_entity_poly.pdbx_strand_id
1 'polypeptide(L)'
;MLKFTIIVILAFANFQTKINVALALTEEDLKDQLMVTIIEAKNRAFELVQGIRALAANKPEKFIGTVDQMVQNSLNDMETLKKQSGTVNDVSCNEKSNIEDAALKTISQYQTCIEKVIDSADADLSYLASDGNLLMKEIQYAKSINEELRKQVLDIEARSYKFGKYVQKLEKCDTQSNLVRLTRQISEALARYKQCLQK
;
A
#
# COMPACT_ATOMS: atom_id res chain seq x y z
N MET A 1 13.29 12.82 0.85
CA MET A 1 13.69 12.48 -0.53
C MET A 1 15.13 11.97 -0.63
N LEU A 2 16.12 12.58 0.06
CA LEU A 2 17.54 12.17 0.00
C LEU A 2 17.84 10.68 0.28
N LYS A 3 17.09 10.01 1.16
CA LYS A 3 17.35 8.60 1.50
C LYS A 3 17.09 7.61 0.36
N PHE A 4 16.20 7.92 -0.58
CA PHE A 4 15.85 7.00 -1.68
C PHE A 4 16.76 7.18 -2.89
N THR A 5 17.21 8.40 -3.17
CA THR A 5 18.20 8.68 -4.22
C THR A 5 19.53 7.98 -3.94
N ILE A 6 19.91 7.85 -2.66
CA ILE A 6 21.11 7.14 -2.22
C ILE A 6 21.01 5.62 -2.46
N ILE A 7 19.82 5.03 -2.33
CA ILE A 7 19.60 3.58 -2.54
C ILE A 7 19.77 3.21 -4.03
N VAL A 8 19.29 4.07 -4.95
CA VAL A 8 19.46 3.85 -6.39
C VAL A 8 20.93 3.95 -6.81
N ILE A 9 21.66 4.96 -6.32
CA ILE A 9 23.08 5.15 -6.65
C ILE A 9 23.97 4.03 -6.07
N LEU A 10 23.67 3.53 -4.88
CA LEU A 10 24.40 2.41 -4.28
C LEU A 10 24.17 1.08 -5.02
N ALA A 11 22.98 0.85 -5.58
CA ALA A 11 22.70 -0.32 -6.41
C ALA A 11 23.53 -0.31 -7.71
N PHE A 12 23.62 0.84 -8.39
CA PHE A 12 24.46 0.99 -9.58
C PHE A 12 25.96 0.84 -9.28
N ALA A 13 26.44 1.41 -8.17
CA ALA A 13 27.85 1.32 -7.78
C ALA A 13 28.26 -0.11 -7.43
N ASN A 14 27.47 -0.85 -6.64
CA ASN A 14 27.76 -2.24 -6.30
C ASN A 14 27.71 -3.18 -7.53
N PHE A 15 26.84 -2.89 -8.50
CA PHE A 15 26.78 -3.68 -9.73
C PHE A 15 27.96 -3.37 -10.67
N GLN A 16 28.38 -2.11 -10.81
CA GLN A 16 29.61 -1.75 -11.54
C GLN A 16 30.84 -2.43 -10.93
N THR A 17 30.93 -2.53 -9.60
CA THR A 17 32.01 -3.28 -8.94
C THR A 17 31.91 -4.78 -9.25
N LYS A 18 30.71 -5.37 -9.28
CA LYS A 18 30.48 -6.78 -9.68
C LYS A 18 30.75 -7.03 -11.17
N ILE A 19 30.49 -6.07 -12.05
CA ILE A 19 30.82 -6.13 -13.49
C ILE A 19 32.33 -5.97 -13.71
N ASN A 20 33.02 -5.14 -12.94
CA ASN A 20 34.48 -4.95 -13.11
C ASN A 20 35.31 -6.19 -12.69
N VAL A 21 34.71 -7.14 -11.95
CA VAL A 21 35.30 -8.47 -11.69
C VAL A 21 35.17 -9.41 -12.92
N ALA A 22 34.41 -9.03 -13.96
CA ALA A 22 34.14 -9.84 -15.14
C ALA A 22 35.31 -9.99 -16.15
N LEU A 23 36.50 -9.47 -15.85
CA LEU A 23 37.66 -9.59 -16.75
C LEU A 23 38.29 -11.00 -16.80
N ALA A 24 37.75 -11.98 -16.05
CA ALA A 24 38.25 -13.36 -16.03
C ALA A 24 37.15 -14.46 -16.05
N LEU A 25 35.89 -14.11 -16.27
CA LEU A 25 34.78 -15.08 -16.25
C LEU A 25 34.54 -15.69 -17.63
N THR A 26 34.17 -16.97 -17.66
CA THR A 26 33.71 -17.62 -18.89
C THR A 26 32.34 -17.08 -19.30
N GLU A 27 31.95 -17.32 -20.56
CA GLU A 27 30.63 -16.94 -21.05
C GLU A 27 29.49 -17.62 -20.27
N GLU A 28 29.72 -18.84 -19.80
CA GLU A 28 28.78 -19.60 -18.98
C GLU A 28 28.64 -18.98 -17.59
N ASP A 29 29.75 -18.60 -16.96
CA ASP A 29 29.74 -17.89 -15.68
C ASP A 29 28.97 -16.55 -15.75
N LEU A 30 29.10 -15.83 -16.87
CA LEU A 30 28.37 -14.58 -17.12
C LEU A 30 26.86 -14.82 -17.23
N LYS A 31 26.44 -15.86 -17.96
CA LYS A 31 25.03 -16.24 -18.06
C LYS A 31 24.47 -16.59 -16.68
N ASP A 32 25.19 -17.39 -15.92
CA ASP A 32 24.79 -17.80 -14.57
C ASP A 32 24.64 -16.60 -13.65
N GLN A 33 25.59 -15.66 -13.66
CA GLN A 33 25.52 -14.44 -12.88
C GLN A 33 24.28 -13.59 -13.21
N LEU A 34 23.95 -13.45 -14.51
CA LEU A 34 22.77 -12.70 -14.93
C LEU A 34 21.47 -13.41 -14.54
N MET A 35 21.40 -14.73 -14.69
CA MET A 35 20.24 -15.53 -14.28
C MET A 35 20.01 -15.47 -12.76
N VAL A 36 21.08 -15.58 -11.96
CA VAL A 36 21.02 -15.41 -10.50
C VAL A 36 20.49 -14.02 -10.14
N THR A 37 20.97 -12.97 -10.81
CA THR A 37 20.48 -11.59 -10.60
C THR A 37 18.98 -11.47 -10.83
N ILE A 38 18.45 -12.10 -11.88
CA ILE A 38 17.00 -12.12 -12.16
C ILE A 38 16.25 -12.88 -11.05
N ILE A 39 16.75 -14.02 -10.59
CA ILE A 39 16.15 -14.81 -9.51
C ILE A 39 16.09 -13.98 -8.21
N GLU A 40 17.19 -13.35 -7.83
CA GLU A 40 17.26 -12.49 -6.65
C GLU A 40 16.27 -11.32 -6.74
N ALA A 41 16.17 -10.68 -7.91
CA ALA A 41 15.22 -9.59 -8.16
C ALA A 41 13.76 -10.05 -8.01
N LYS A 42 13.42 -11.22 -8.58
CA LYS A 42 12.07 -11.81 -8.46
C LYS A 42 11.75 -12.17 -7.01
N ASN A 43 12.68 -12.80 -6.30
CA ASN A 43 12.50 -13.18 -4.89
C ASN A 43 12.30 -11.95 -4.01
N ARG A 44 13.10 -10.89 -4.20
CA ARG A 44 12.95 -9.62 -3.49
C ARG A 44 11.57 -9.00 -3.72
N ALA A 45 11.11 -8.94 -4.97
CA ALA A 45 9.79 -8.42 -5.28
C ALA A 45 8.69 -9.27 -4.62
N PHE A 46 8.81 -10.60 -4.67
CA PHE A 46 7.89 -11.53 -4.03
C PHE A 46 7.82 -11.32 -2.51
N GLU A 47 8.95 -11.28 -1.82
CA GLU A 47 9.03 -11.04 -0.38
C GLU A 47 8.40 -9.71 0.02
N LEU A 48 8.66 -8.64 -0.75
CA LEU A 48 8.03 -7.33 -0.54
C LEU A 48 6.50 -7.42 -0.67
N VAL A 49 5.99 -8.12 -1.69
CA VAL A 49 4.54 -8.31 -1.88
C VAL A 49 3.93 -9.13 -0.75
N GLN A 50 4.59 -10.20 -0.29
CA GLN A 50 4.11 -10.96 0.87
C GLN A 50 4.08 -10.10 2.14
N GLY A 51 5.11 -9.26 2.35
CA GLY A 51 5.11 -8.29 3.44
C GLY A 51 3.96 -7.29 3.35
N ILE A 52 3.64 -6.80 2.15
CA ILE A 52 2.49 -5.90 1.92
C ILE A 52 1.17 -6.60 2.24
N ARG A 53 0.99 -7.87 1.81
CA ARG A 53 -0.21 -8.66 2.12
C ARG A 53 -0.37 -8.89 3.61
N ALA A 54 0.70 -9.23 4.32
CA ALA A 54 0.68 -9.42 5.77
C ALA A 54 0.31 -8.11 6.50
N LEU A 55 0.88 -6.97 6.09
CA LEU A 55 0.50 -5.66 6.63
C LEU A 55 -0.96 -5.33 6.34
N ALA A 56 -1.43 -5.61 5.13
CA ALA A 56 -2.79 -5.35 4.71
C ALA A 56 -3.83 -6.24 5.42
N ALA A 57 -3.46 -7.44 5.87
CA ALA A 57 -4.35 -8.30 6.64
C ALA A 57 -4.63 -7.78 8.07
N ASN A 58 -3.63 -7.17 8.71
CA ASN A 58 -3.73 -6.72 10.11
C ASN A 58 -4.24 -5.27 10.26
N LYS A 59 -4.09 -4.45 9.22
CA LYS A 59 -4.47 -3.03 9.25
C LYS A 59 -5.99 -2.75 9.34
N PRO A 60 -6.88 -3.50 8.67
CA PRO A 60 -8.33 -3.30 8.73
C PRO A 60 -8.93 -3.33 10.12
N GLU A 61 -8.54 -4.27 10.97
CA GLU A 61 -9.10 -4.41 12.31
C GLU A 61 -8.82 -3.16 13.16
N LYS A 62 -7.58 -2.66 13.13
CA LYS A 62 -7.21 -1.44 13.85
C LYS A 62 -7.96 -0.21 13.33
N PHE A 63 -8.15 -0.11 12.01
CA PHE A 63 -8.89 1.00 11.42
C PHE A 63 -10.37 0.95 11.81
N ILE A 64 -11.00 -0.21 11.69
CA ILE A 64 -12.41 -0.43 12.08
C ILE A 64 -12.61 -0.10 13.56
N GLY A 65 -11.75 -0.61 14.45
CA GLY A 65 -11.84 -0.29 15.87
C GLY A 65 -11.70 1.21 16.18
N THR A 66 -10.91 1.95 15.40
CA THR A 66 -10.82 3.42 15.51
C THR A 66 -12.13 4.09 15.09
N VAL A 67 -12.73 3.65 13.97
CA VAL A 67 -14.02 4.15 13.49
C VAL A 67 -15.12 3.85 14.50
N ASP A 68 -15.17 2.62 15.03
CA ASP A 68 -16.14 2.21 16.04
C ASP A 68 -16.04 3.07 17.30
N GLN A 69 -14.82 3.36 17.77
CA GLN A 69 -14.62 4.26 18.90
C GLN A 69 -15.15 5.67 18.62
N MET A 70 -14.94 6.21 17.42
CA MET A 70 -15.48 7.51 17.02
C MET A 70 -17.01 7.51 17.02
N VAL A 71 -17.64 6.44 16.53
CA VAL A 71 -19.10 6.27 16.56
C VAL A 71 -19.58 6.21 18.01
N GLN A 72 -19.00 5.35 18.87
CA GLN A 72 -19.41 5.24 20.26
C GLN A 72 -19.30 6.56 21.02
N ASN A 73 -18.21 7.31 20.81
CA ASN A 73 -18.06 8.63 21.41
C ASN A 73 -19.16 9.58 20.95
N SER A 74 -19.49 9.60 19.66
CA SER A 74 -20.55 10.45 19.14
C SER A 74 -21.95 10.07 19.64
N LEU A 75 -22.22 8.77 19.87
CA LEU A 75 -23.47 8.33 20.48
C LEU A 75 -23.58 8.78 21.94
N ASN A 76 -22.47 8.74 22.68
CA ASN A 76 -22.40 9.29 24.04
C ASN A 76 -22.61 10.82 24.05
N ASP A 77 -22.09 11.53 23.05
CA ASP A 77 -22.34 12.97 22.88
C ASP A 77 -23.82 13.25 22.60
N MET A 78 -24.48 12.45 21.75
CA MET A 78 -25.93 12.56 21.51
C MET A 78 -26.73 12.33 22.80
N GLU A 79 -26.40 11.30 23.58
CA GLU A 79 -27.07 11.02 24.85
C GLU A 79 -26.86 12.16 25.86
N THR A 80 -25.68 12.76 25.87
CA THR A 80 -25.37 13.93 26.70
C THR A 80 -26.19 15.15 26.29
N LEU A 81 -26.27 15.44 24.98
CA LEU A 81 -27.07 16.52 24.44
C LEU A 81 -28.55 16.36 24.78
N LYS A 82 -29.08 15.13 24.68
CA LYS A 82 -30.45 14.79 25.04
C LYS A 82 -30.75 15.06 26.51
N LYS A 83 -29.87 14.65 27.41
CA LYS A 83 -30.00 14.91 28.85
C LYS A 83 -29.99 16.40 29.17
N GLN A 84 -29.19 17.18 28.44
CA GLN A 84 -29.11 18.64 28.59
C GLN A 84 -30.35 19.38 28.09
N SER A 85 -31.05 18.86 27.07
CA SER A 85 -32.25 19.50 26.50
C SER A 85 -33.55 19.23 27.29
N GLY A 86 -33.55 18.30 28.25
CA GLY A 86 -34.74 17.92 29.03
C GLY A 86 -35.62 16.84 28.34
N THR A 87 -36.85 16.63 28.85
CA THR A 87 -37.83 15.64 28.35
C THR A 87 -38.48 16.07 27.02
N VAL A 88 -37.67 16.39 26.02
CA VAL A 88 -38.15 16.64 24.66
C VAL A 88 -38.47 15.30 24.00
N ASN A 89 -39.60 15.22 23.29
CA ASN A 89 -40.02 14.03 22.57
C ASN A 89 -39.13 13.85 21.32
N ASP A 90 -37.98 13.19 21.54
CA ASP A 90 -36.82 13.05 20.65
C ASP A 90 -37.03 12.15 19.40
N VAL A 91 -38.23 11.57 19.22
CA VAL A 91 -38.48 10.59 18.15
C VAL A 91 -38.21 11.15 16.74
N SER A 92 -38.28 12.47 16.55
CA SER A 92 -38.01 13.12 15.26
C SER A 92 -36.54 13.51 15.01
N CYS A 93 -35.65 13.46 16.02
CA CYS A 93 -34.27 13.92 15.91
C CYS A 93 -33.29 12.77 15.64
N ASN A 94 -33.45 12.06 14.51
CA ASN A 94 -32.59 10.90 14.21
C ASN A 94 -31.36 11.28 13.37
N GLU A 95 -30.21 11.52 14.02
CA GLU A 95 -28.91 11.69 13.36
C GLU A 95 -27.97 10.48 13.57
N LYS A 96 -28.38 9.48 14.36
CA LYS A 96 -27.60 8.26 14.62
C LYS A 96 -27.31 7.50 13.32
N SER A 97 -28.34 7.30 12.51
CA SER A 97 -28.21 6.61 11.22
C SER A 97 -27.23 7.31 10.26
N ASN A 98 -27.18 8.65 10.26
CA ASN A 98 -26.24 9.41 9.44
C ASN A 98 -24.78 9.19 9.87
N ILE A 99 -24.53 9.06 11.18
CA ILE A 99 -23.21 8.75 11.73
C ILE A 99 -22.80 7.33 11.36
N GLU A 100 -23.68 6.35 11.56
CA GLU A 100 -23.43 4.94 11.23
C GLU A 100 -23.16 4.76 9.73
N ASP A 101 -23.95 5.41 8.86
CA ASP A 101 -23.72 5.40 7.41
C ASP A 101 -22.39 6.03 7.01
N ALA A 102 -21.98 7.12 7.66
CA ALA A 102 -20.70 7.76 7.41
C ALA A 102 -19.53 6.86 7.83
N ALA A 103 -19.67 6.15 8.95
CA ALA A 103 -18.70 5.17 9.43
C ALA A 103 -18.56 3.98 8.47
N LEU A 104 -19.67 3.38 8.02
CA LEU A 104 -19.67 2.27 7.06
C LEU A 104 -19.02 2.67 5.73
N LYS A 105 -19.33 3.85 5.20
CA LYS A 105 -18.70 4.38 3.98
C LYS A 105 -17.19 4.60 4.18
N THR A 106 -16.79 5.06 5.36
CA THR A 106 -15.38 5.26 5.72
C THR A 106 -14.61 3.94 5.76
N ILE A 107 -15.18 2.90 6.39
CA ILE A 107 -14.60 1.54 6.42
C ILE A 107 -14.51 0.96 5.01
N SER A 108 -15.58 1.06 4.21
CA SER A 108 -15.59 0.54 2.84
C SER A 108 -14.55 1.21 1.93
N GLN A 109 -14.41 2.54 2.02
CA GLN A 109 -13.39 3.28 1.27
C GLN A 109 -11.97 2.88 1.66
N TYR A 110 -11.75 2.63 2.95
CA TYR A 110 -10.49 2.14 3.46
C TYR A 110 -10.14 0.74 2.92
N GLN A 111 -11.08 -0.20 3.01
CA GLN A 111 -10.91 -1.58 2.50
C GLN A 111 -10.63 -1.56 0.99
N THR A 112 -11.42 -0.80 0.23
CA THR A 112 -11.21 -0.63 -1.22
C THR A 112 -9.83 -0.06 -1.56
N CYS A 113 -9.30 0.86 -0.74
CA CYS A 113 -7.95 1.39 -0.93
C CYS A 113 -6.90 0.29 -0.75
N ILE A 114 -7.01 -0.50 0.32
CA ILE A 114 -6.11 -1.62 0.58
C ILE A 114 -6.13 -2.63 -0.57
N GLU A 115 -7.32 -3.07 -0.99
CA GLU A 115 -7.50 -4.02 -2.09
C GLU A 115 -6.79 -3.54 -3.36
N LYS A 116 -7.03 -2.28 -3.77
CA LYS A 116 -6.38 -1.69 -4.95
C LYS A 116 -4.85 -1.67 -4.85
N VAL A 117 -4.30 -1.48 -3.65
CA VAL A 117 -2.85 -1.51 -3.42
C VAL A 117 -2.31 -2.92 -3.59
N ILE A 118 -2.98 -3.93 -3.05
CA ILE A 118 -2.61 -5.34 -3.20
C ILE A 118 -2.71 -5.77 -4.66
N ASP A 119 -3.84 -5.51 -5.32
CA ASP A 119 -4.07 -5.87 -6.72
C ASP A 119 -3.00 -5.29 -7.64
N SER A 120 -2.63 -4.02 -7.41
CA SER A 120 -1.56 -3.36 -8.18
C SER A 120 -0.20 -4.01 -7.93
N ALA A 121 0.08 -4.41 -6.69
CA ALA A 121 1.33 -5.08 -6.34
C ALA A 121 1.41 -6.49 -6.96
N ASP A 122 0.30 -7.22 -6.94
CA ASP A 122 0.19 -8.56 -7.54
C ASP A 122 0.30 -8.54 -9.06
N ALA A 123 -0.32 -7.54 -9.70
CA ALA A 123 -0.19 -7.33 -11.14
C ALA A 123 1.27 -7.02 -11.52
N ASP A 124 1.91 -6.05 -10.85
CA ASP A 124 3.32 -5.71 -11.09
C ASP A 124 4.24 -6.92 -10.86
N LEU A 125 3.97 -7.75 -9.84
CA LEU A 125 4.74 -8.96 -9.54
C LEU A 125 4.62 -9.98 -10.67
N SER A 126 3.41 -10.18 -11.17
CA SER A 126 3.13 -11.09 -12.28
C SER A 126 3.86 -10.65 -13.56
N TYR A 127 3.87 -9.35 -13.86
CA TYR A 127 4.65 -8.80 -14.98
C TYR A 127 6.15 -8.99 -14.79
N LEU A 128 6.70 -8.66 -13.60
CA LEU A 128 8.12 -8.87 -13.32
C LEU A 128 8.53 -10.34 -13.42
N ALA A 129 7.70 -11.26 -12.92
CA ALA A 129 7.95 -12.69 -12.99
C ALA A 129 7.93 -13.21 -14.43
N SER A 130 6.98 -12.74 -15.24
CA SER A 130 6.89 -13.06 -16.68
C SER A 130 8.11 -12.55 -17.44
N ASP A 131 8.43 -11.26 -17.32
CA ASP A 131 9.57 -10.63 -18.00
C ASP A 131 10.89 -11.29 -17.58
N GLY A 132 11.06 -11.54 -16.28
CA GLY A 132 12.24 -12.23 -15.76
C GLY A 132 12.38 -13.66 -16.30
N ASN A 133 11.29 -14.42 -16.40
CA ASN A 133 11.31 -15.77 -16.98
C ASN A 133 11.67 -15.77 -18.48
N LEU A 134 11.14 -14.80 -19.23
CA LEU A 134 11.48 -14.64 -20.65
C LEU A 134 12.95 -14.30 -20.81
N LEU A 135 13.44 -13.32 -20.05
CA LEU A 135 14.84 -12.89 -20.11
C LEU A 135 15.82 -14.00 -19.69
N MET A 136 15.48 -14.81 -18.69
CA MET A 136 16.29 -15.99 -18.33
C MET A 136 16.42 -16.97 -19.49
N LYS A 137 15.34 -17.22 -20.25
CA LYS A 137 15.40 -18.07 -21.45
C LYS A 137 16.27 -17.43 -22.54
N GLU A 138 16.12 -16.14 -22.76
CA GLU A 138 16.93 -15.40 -23.74
C GLU A 138 18.43 -15.49 -23.40
N ILE A 139 18.80 -15.31 -22.14
CA ILE A 139 20.18 -15.48 -21.64
C ILE A 139 20.68 -16.91 -21.85
N GLN A 140 19.87 -17.92 -21.50
CA GLN A 140 20.22 -19.32 -21.64
C GLN A 140 20.58 -19.68 -23.09
N TYR A 141 19.75 -19.25 -24.04
CA TYR A 141 19.91 -19.55 -25.47
C TYR A 141 20.81 -18.57 -26.23
N ALA A 142 21.23 -17.45 -25.61
CA ALA A 142 22.13 -16.50 -26.25
C ALA A 142 23.47 -17.16 -26.58
N LYS A 143 24.05 -16.86 -27.75
CA LYS A 143 25.41 -17.31 -28.08
C LYS A 143 26.48 -16.56 -27.29
N SER A 144 26.21 -15.30 -26.97
CA SER A 144 27.03 -14.45 -26.11
C SER A 144 26.18 -13.37 -25.41
N ILE A 145 26.67 -12.88 -24.28
CA ILE A 145 26.09 -11.81 -23.49
C ILE A 145 26.50 -10.47 -24.09
N ASN A 146 25.54 -9.82 -24.74
CA ASN A 146 25.69 -8.47 -25.23
C ASN A 146 25.24 -7.43 -24.17
N GLU A 147 25.51 -6.16 -24.46
CA GLU A 147 25.16 -5.04 -23.58
C GLU A 147 23.64 -4.87 -23.38
N GLU A 148 22.83 -5.25 -24.39
CA GLU A 148 21.37 -5.14 -24.28
C GLU A 148 20.81 -6.12 -23.25
N LEU A 149 21.26 -7.37 -23.26
CA LEU A 149 20.89 -8.37 -22.24
C LEU A 149 21.28 -7.90 -20.83
N ARG A 150 22.47 -7.30 -20.68
CA ARG A 150 22.90 -6.73 -19.38
C ARG A 150 21.98 -5.60 -18.93
N LYS A 151 21.58 -4.70 -19.84
CA LYS A 151 20.64 -3.61 -19.53
C LYS A 151 19.25 -4.11 -19.14
N GLN A 152 18.75 -5.14 -19.82
CA GLN A 152 17.46 -5.74 -19.49
C GLN A 152 17.48 -6.39 -18.09
N VAL A 153 18.57 -7.08 -17.72
CA VAL A 153 18.75 -7.64 -16.36
C VAL A 153 18.74 -6.53 -15.32
N LEU A 154 19.44 -5.44 -15.59
CA LEU A 154 19.48 -4.26 -14.72
C LEU A 154 18.10 -3.59 -14.57
N ASP A 155 17.27 -3.56 -15.61
CA ASP A 155 15.91 -3.06 -15.51
C ASP A 155 15.05 -3.95 -14.59
N ILE A 156 15.14 -5.27 -14.73
CA ILE A 156 14.46 -6.21 -13.83
C ILE A 156 14.90 -6.01 -12.37
N GLU A 157 16.21 -5.89 -12.14
CA GLU A 157 16.75 -5.62 -10.81
C GLU A 157 16.22 -4.28 -10.26
N ALA A 158 16.26 -3.21 -11.05
CA ALA A 158 15.77 -1.90 -10.63
C ALA A 158 14.26 -1.90 -10.35
N ARG A 159 13.47 -2.62 -11.15
CA ARG A 159 12.02 -2.77 -10.95
C ARG A 159 11.69 -3.51 -9.66
N SER A 160 12.50 -4.49 -9.25
CA SER A 160 12.29 -5.21 -7.97
C SER A 160 12.26 -4.26 -6.75
N TYR A 161 13.12 -3.23 -6.75
CA TYR A 161 13.17 -2.25 -5.66
C TYR A 161 11.97 -1.29 -5.65
N LYS A 162 11.32 -1.10 -6.80
CA LYS A 162 10.15 -0.21 -6.91
C LYS A 162 8.94 -0.77 -6.15
N PHE A 163 8.92 -2.05 -5.77
CA PHE A 163 7.82 -2.64 -4.98
C PHE A 163 7.68 -2.01 -3.59
N GLY A 164 8.76 -1.44 -3.03
CA GLY A 164 8.69 -0.66 -1.78
C GLY A 164 7.71 0.53 -1.84
N LYS A 165 7.37 1.03 -3.05
CA LYS A 165 6.35 2.09 -3.23
C LYS A 165 4.97 1.67 -2.73
N TYR A 166 4.66 0.38 -2.72
CA TYR A 166 3.34 -0.14 -2.32
C TYR A 166 3.13 -0.07 -0.80
N VAL A 167 4.20 -0.18 0.00
CA VAL A 167 4.13 0.06 1.44
C VAL A 167 3.68 1.50 1.71
N GLN A 168 4.26 2.48 1.01
CA GLN A 168 3.86 3.89 1.14
C GLN A 168 2.42 4.14 0.68
N LYS A 169 1.95 3.42 -0.36
CA LYS A 169 0.55 3.49 -0.79
C LYS A 169 -0.39 2.93 0.28
N LEU A 170 0.00 1.83 0.93
CA LEU A 170 -0.78 1.23 2.02
C LEU A 170 -0.87 2.16 3.24
N GLU A 171 0.21 2.84 3.61
CA GLU A 171 0.20 3.90 4.64
C GLU A 171 -0.68 5.09 4.25
N LYS A 172 -0.76 5.39 2.95
CA LYS A 172 -1.67 6.42 2.45
C LYS A 172 -3.14 6.03 2.56
N CYS A 173 -3.51 4.75 2.61
CA CYS A 173 -4.89 4.37 2.86
C CYS A 173 -5.38 4.79 4.26
N ASP A 174 -4.47 4.82 5.25
CA ASP A 174 -4.78 5.33 6.60
C ASP A 174 -4.90 6.86 6.63
N THR A 175 -4.09 7.57 5.82
CA THR A 175 -3.96 9.04 5.84
C THR A 175 -4.76 9.77 4.76
N GLN A 176 -5.27 9.06 3.75
CA GLN A 176 -6.19 9.62 2.76
C GLN A 176 -7.53 9.92 3.42
N SER A 177 -7.64 11.09 4.05
CA SER A 177 -8.86 11.88 4.31
C SER A 177 -10.06 11.21 5.01
N ASN A 178 -10.07 9.90 5.26
CA ASN A 178 -11.26 9.15 5.60
C ASN A 178 -11.68 9.41 7.05
N LEU A 179 -10.73 9.38 7.99
CA LEU A 179 -11.01 9.72 9.40
C LEU A 179 -11.31 11.22 9.57
N VAL A 180 -10.57 12.10 8.89
CA VAL A 180 -10.82 13.55 8.97
C VAL A 180 -12.21 13.89 8.44
N ARG A 181 -12.61 13.25 7.33
CA ARG A 181 -13.95 13.39 6.76
C ARG A 181 -15.01 12.85 7.71
N LEU A 182 -14.80 11.68 8.32
CA LEU A 182 -15.71 11.12 9.31
C LEU A 182 -15.88 12.05 10.51
N THR A 183 -14.79 12.58 11.08
CA THR A 183 -14.84 13.56 12.17
C THR A 183 -15.71 14.76 11.80
N ARG A 184 -15.52 15.32 10.60
CA ARG A 184 -16.35 16.44 10.12
C ARG A 184 -17.83 16.04 10.03
N GLN A 185 -18.13 14.88 9.45
CA GLN A 185 -19.51 14.40 9.29
C GLN A 185 -20.20 14.14 10.64
N ILE A 186 -19.47 13.59 11.62
CA ILE A 186 -19.94 13.42 13.00
C ILE A 186 -20.25 14.79 13.62
N SER A 187 -19.33 15.74 13.55
CA SER A 187 -19.53 17.09 14.10
C SER A 187 -20.76 17.78 13.48
N GLU A 188 -20.96 17.64 12.17
CA GLU A 188 -22.13 18.17 11.47
C GLU A 188 -23.43 17.49 11.92
N ALA A 189 -23.41 16.17 12.12
CA ALA A 189 -24.56 15.41 12.62
C ALA A 189 -24.92 15.81 14.06
N LEU A 190 -23.93 15.93 14.95
CA LEU A 190 -24.14 16.39 16.33
C LEU A 190 -24.68 17.82 16.40
N ALA A 191 -24.21 18.71 15.51
CA ALA A 191 -24.72 20.08 15.42
C ALA A 191 -26.20 20.10 14.99
N ARG A 192 -26.57 19.32 13.96
CA ARG A 192 -27.98 19.20 13.52
C ARG A 192 -28.86 18.57 14.60
N TYR A 193 -28.38 17.54 15.28
CA TYR A 193 -29.08 16.90 16.38
C TYR A 193 -29.36 17.88 17.52
N LYS A 194 -28.34 18.65 17.95
CA LYS A 194 -28.50 19.70 18.96
C LYS A 194 -29.54 20.75 18.54
N GLN A 195 -29.50 21.22 17.29
CA GLN A 195 -30.50 22.17 16.78
C GLN A 195 -31.91 21.59 16.76
N CYS A 196 -32.04 20.29 16.48
CA CYS A 196 -33.34 19.61 16.51
C CYS A 196 -33.90 19.53 17.93
N LEU A 197 -33.08 19.20 18.93
CA LEU A 197 -33.47 19.14 20.34
C LEU A 197 -33.86 20.51 20.95
N GLN A 198 -33.44 21.61 20.32
CA GLN A 198 -33.73 22.98 20.76
C GLN A 198 -35.01 23.57 20.14
N LYS A 199 -35.65 22.85 19.21
CA LYS A 199 -36.94 23.22 18.62
C LYS A 199 -38.09 22.69 19.46
#